data_AF-A0AAV8YMM1-F1
#
_entry.id   AF-A0AAV8YMM1-F1
#
_cell.length_a   1.000
_cell.length_b   1.000
_cell.length_c   1.000
_cell.angle_alpha   90.00
_cell.angle_beta   90.00
_cell.angle_gamma   90.00
#
_symmetry.space_group_name_H-M   'P 1'
#
loop_
_entity.id
_entity.type
_entity.pdbx_description
1 polymer ?
#
loop_
_entity_poly.entity_id
_entity_poly.type
_entity_poly.pdbx_seq_one_letter_code
_entity_poly.pdbx_strand_id
1 'polypeptide(L)'
;MENGNLQFKGGNPGAVQFGNFINYYHFHPPDERIKLLPKTIWNSNKACVALDIGCNTGDLTSALHVFLKNNVTRDCRILGVDIDPVLIRRAEETNKSDNISFRCINFMDQNSREKIIKEYLISNKLDSFNVVFCFSITMWIHLNNGDLGLKTFLKEVSSISEILIIEPQPWKCYKTAIRRMKKCNFYFPLFSKLQIRENVEQEIEKFLTFECDMKKIVETNRTKWERKLLVFRR
;
A
#
# COMPACT_ATOMS: atom_id res chain seq x y z
N MET A 1 18.33 -11.51 13.82
CA MET A 1 19.13 -11.51 12.57
C MET A 1 18.67 -10.33 11.75
N GLU A 2 19.51 -9.31 11.56
CA GLU A 2 19.19 -8.18 10.68
C GLU A 2 18.97 -8.73 9.27
N ASN A 3 17.75 -8.56 8.76
CA ASN A 3 17.38 -9.07 7.45
C ASN A 3 18.03 -8.15 6.40
N GLY A 4 19.24 -8.50 5.94
CA GLY A 4 20.06 -7.67 5.05
C GLY A 4 19.35 -7.21 3.76
N ASN A 5 18.22 -7.82 3.42
CA ASN A 5 17.33 -7.44 2.33
C ASN A 5 16.56 -6.12 2.59
N LEU A 6 16.39 -5.71 3.84
CA LEU A 6 15.76 -4.43 4.21
C LEU A 6 16.74 -3.25 4.13
N GLN A 7 18.05 -3.50 4.09
CA GLN A 7 19.03 -2.42 3.94
C GLN A 7 19.15 -1.96 2.47
N PHE A 8 19.38 -0.67 2.28
CA PHE A 8 19.71 -0.13 0.96
C PHE A 8 21.07 -0.66 0.48
N LYS A 9 21.24 -0.71 -0.84
CA LYS A 9 22.34 -1.42 -1.48
C LYS A 9 23.42 -0.48 -1.98
N GLY A 10 24.69 -0.88 -1.81
CA GLY A 10 25.85 -0.18 -2.38
C GLY A 10 25.91 1.31 -2.03
N GLY A 11 25.56 1.69 -0.79
CA GLY A 11 25.58 3.09 -0.36
C GLY A 11 24.48 3.97 -0.93
N ASN A 12 23.56 3.43 -1.75
CA ASN A 12 22.54 4.20 -2.46
C ASN A 12 21.17 4.07 -1.76
N PRO A 13 20.66 5.11 -1.08
CA PRO A 13 19.36 5.07 -0.40
C PRO A 13 18.19 4.76 -1.34
N GLY A 14 18.36 4.95 -2.65
CA GLY A 14 17.39 4.65 -3.68
C GLY A 14 17.40 3.19 -4.18
N ALA A 15 18.40 2.39 -3.81
CA ALA A 15 18.56 1.00 -4.19
C ALA A 15 18.07 0.08 -3.06
N VAL A 16 16.75 -0.07 -2.94
CA VAL A 16 16.09 -0.90 -1.92
C VAL A 16 15.30 -2.03 -2.58
N GLN A 17 15.17 -3.15 -1.89
CA GLN A 17 14.45 -4.31 -2.38
C GLN A 17 12.93 -4.16 -2.23
N PHE A 18 12.45 -3.63 -1.10
CA PHE A 18 11.01 -3.60 -0.79
C PHE A 18 10.39 -2.21 -0.88
N GLY A 19 11.13 -1.21 -1.35
CA GLY A 19 10.62 0.16 -1.45
C GLY A 19 10.56 0.91 -0.12
N ASN A 20 11.22 0.38 0.91
CA ASN A 20 11.32 0.93 2.26
C ASN A 20 12.27 2.15 2.31
N PHE A 21 11.99 3.18 1.50
CA PHE A 21 12.76 4.43 1.51
C PHE A 21 12.44 5.22 2.77
N ILE A 22 13.46 5.54 3.56
CA ILE A 22 13.31 6.38 4.76
C ILE A 22 12.70 7.76 4.47
N ASN A 23 13.03 8.36 3.32
CA ASN A 23 12.61 9.72 2.95
C ASN A 23 11.53 9.72 1.85
N TYR A 24 10.67 8.69 1.80
CA TYR A 24 9.69 8.56 0.71
C TYR A 24 8.80 9.81 0.55
N TYR A 25 8.25 10.31 1.67
CA TYR A 25 7.33 11.44 1.68
C TYR A 25 8.00 12.81 1.54
N HIS A 26 9.33 12.90 1.68
CA HIS A 26 10.07 14.12 1.32
C HIS A 26 9.99 14.41 -0.19
N PHE A 27 10.01 13.36 -1.01
CA PHE A 27 9.92 13.47 -2.48
C PHE A 27 8.48 13.36 -3.00
N HIS A 28 7.59 12.75 -2.22
CA HIS A 28 6.20 12.52 -2.58
C HIS A 28 5.25 12.95 -1.45
N PRO A 29 5.04 14.27 -1.25
CA PRO A 29 4.26 14.79 -0.13
C PRO A 29 2.85 14.16 -0.06
N PRO A 30 2.36 13.80 1.14
CA PRO A 30 1.04 13.19 1.32
C PRO A 30 -0.11 14.02 0.72
N ASP A 31 -0.07 15.35 0.83
CA ASP A 31 -1.14 16.25 0.41
C ASP A 31 -1.56 16.07 -1.05
N GLU A 32 -0.61 15.81 -1.93
CA GLU A 32 -0.90 15.60 -3.35
C GLU A 32 -1.69 14.31 -3.60
N ARG A 33 -1.57 13.29 -2.73
CA ARG A 33 -2.40 12.08 -2.76
C ARG A 33 -3.75 12.29 -2.10
N ILE A 34 -3.77 12.99 -0.97
CA ILE A 34 -5.02 13.28 -0.25
C ILE A 34 -5.99 14.07 -1.12
N LYS A 35 -5.50 15.03 -1.93
CA LYS A 35 -6.31 15.80 -2.88
C LYS A 35 -7.02 14.94 -3.94
N LEU A 36 -6.52 13.73 -4.22
CA LEU A 36 -7.11 12.82 -5.21
C LEU A 36 -8.23 11.95 -4.63
N LEU A 37 -8.34 11.85 -3.30
CA LEU A 37 -9.33 10.99 -2.68
C LEU A 37 -10.74 11.50 -2.97
N PRO A 38 -11.63 10.67 -3.54
CA PRO A 38 -12.99 11.09 -3.86
C PRO A 38 -13.77 11.36 -2.58
N LYS A 39 -14.40 12.54 -2.46
CA LYS A 39 -15.15 12.90 -1.24
C LYS A 39 -16.53 12.24 -1.15
N THR A 40 -17.06 11.75 -2.26
CA THR A 40 -18.45 11.29 -2.38
C THR A 40 -18.67 9.83 -1.96
N ILE A 41 -17.60 9.07 -1.69
CA ILE A 41 -17.71 7.64 -1.39
C ILE A 41 -17.82 7.33 0.11
N TRP A 42 -17.62 8.34 0.96
CA TRP A 42 -17.59 8.22 2.42
C TRP A 42 -18.98 8.46 3.02
N ASN A 43 -19.26 7.84 4.16
CA ASN A 43 -20.49 8.02 4.89
C ASN A 43 -20.22 8.70 6.24
N SER A 44 -20.63 9.96 6.37
CA SER A 44 -20.44 10.78 7.58
C SER A 44 -21.11 10.22 8.83
N ASN A 45 -22.03 9.25 8.68
CA ASN A 45 -22.80 8.65 9.77
C ASN A 45 -22.33 7.25 10.14
N LYS A 46 -21.26 6.72 9.53
CA LYS A 46 -20.66 5.43 9.89
C LYS A 46 -19.24 5.58 10.45
N ALA A 47 -18.92 4.73 11.43
CA ALA A 47 -17.54 4.48 11.84
C ALA A 47 -16.72 3.93 10.67
N CYS A 48 -15.40 4.13 10.72
CA CYS A 48 -14.51 3.69 9.65
C CYS A 48 -13.26 3.06 10.25
N VAL A 49 -13.05 1.79 9.93
CA VAL A 49 -11.81 1.06 10.23
C VAL A 49 -11.08 0.80 8.93
N ALA A 50 -9.86 1.35 8.82
CA ALA A 50 -9.06 1.31 7.62
C ALA A 50 -7.75 0.53 7.81
N LEU A 51 -7.21 0.02 6.70
CA LEU A 51 -5.88 -0.58 6.61
C LEU A 51 -5.04 0.19 5.59
N ASP A 52 -3.81 0.55 5.94
CA ASP A 52 -2.83 1.17 5.05
C ASP A 52 -1.61 0.24 4.88
N ILE A 53 -1.43 -0.33 3.69
CA ILE A 53 -0.40 -1.32 3.41
C ILE A 53 0.83 -0.66 2.76
N GLY A 54 1.98 -0.85 3.40
CA GLY A 54 3.23 -0.17 3.04
C GLY A 54 3.26 1.25 3.60
N CYS A 55 2.87 1.41 4.88
CA CYS A 55 2.69 2.71 5.51
C CYS A 55 3.99 3.53 5.65
N ASN A 56 5.16 2.91 5.46
CA ASN A 56 6.47 3.52 5.61
C ASN A 56 6.58 4.20 6.99
N THR A 57 7.02 5.45 7.07
CA THR A 57 7.10 6.24 8.31
C THR A 57 5.75 6.80 8.80
N GLY A 58 4.62 6.43 8.18
CA GLY A 58 3.28 6.77 8.67
C GLY A 58 2.78 8.18 8.32
N ASP A 59 3.51 8.97 7.53
CA ASP A 59 3.11 10.33 7.15
C ASP A 59 1.79 10.35 6.37
N LEU A 60 1.66 9.49 5.35
CA LEU A 60 0.41 9.36 4.60
C LEU A 60 -0.69 8.75 5.44
N THR A 61 -0.39 7.76 6.29
CA THR A 61 -1.37 7.17 7.22
C THR A 61 -1.98 8.23 8.13
N SER A 62 -1.16 9.13 8.64
CA SER A 62 -1.60 10.27 9.46
C SER A 62 -2.47 11.24 8.65
N ALA A 63 -2.07 11.56 7.42
CA ALA A 63 -2.86 12.43 6.54
C ALA A 63 -4.20 11.78 6.12
N LEU A 64 -4.22 10.47 5.88
CA LEU A 64 -5.41 9.67 5.62
C LEU A 64 -6.35 9.69 6.82
N HIS A 65 -5.83 9.60 8.04
CA HIS A 65 -6.65 9.68 9.25
C HIS A 65 -7.34 11.03 9.39
N VAL A 66 -6.62 12.13 9.16
CA VAL A 66 -7.19 13.48 9.15
C VAL A 66 -8.26 13.61 8.07
N PHE A 67 -7.99 13.09 6.87
CA PHE A 67 -8.96 13.08 5.78
C PHE A 67 -10.23 12.31 6.16
N LEU A 68 -10.11 11.07 6.65
CA LEU A 68 -11.26 10.25 7.02
C LEU A 68 -12.06 10.87 8.16
N LYS A 69 -11.41 11.40 9.20
CA LYS A 69 -12.08 12.12 10.30
C LYS A 69 -12.98 13.27 9.83
N ASN A 70 -12.68 13.88 8.69
CA ASN A 70 -13.47 14.96 8.09
C ASN A 70 -14.60 14.47 7.16
N ASN A 71 -14.63 13.17 6.82
CA ASN A 71 -15.57 12.61 5.84
C ASN A 71 -16.40 11.43 6.38
N VAL A 72 -16.07 10.89 7.56
CA VAL A 72 -16.79 9.80 8.27
C VAL A 72 -17.17 10.25 9.69
N THR A 73 -17.73 9.37 10.54
CA THR A 73 -17.93 9.71 11.95
C THR A 73 -16.58 9.87 12.67
N ARG A 74 -16.59 10.47 13.87
CA ARG A 74 -15.38 10.63 14.69
C ARG A 74 -14.73 9.30 15.12
N ASP A 75 -15.46 8.18 15.03
CA ASP A 75 -14.91 6.84 15.26
C ASP A 75 -14.22 6.33 14.00
N CYS A 76 -13.06 6.90 13.71
CA CYS A 76 -12.19 6.51 12.61
C CYS A 76 -10.87 5.96 13.16
N ARG A 77 -10.52 4.74 12.77
CA ARG A 77 -9.30 4.03 13.17
C ARG A 77 -8.54 3.56 11.93
N ILE A 78 -7.21 3.62 11.96
CA ILE A 78 -6.35 3.12 10.88
C ILE A 78 -5.30 2.18 11.45
N LEU A 79 -5.16 1.00 10.83
CA LEU A 79 -4.00 0.13 10.98
C LEU A 79 -3.01 0.40 9.84
N GLY A 80 -1.84 0.95 10.15
CA GLY A 80 -0.72 1.04 9.22
C GLY A 80 0.18 -0.20 9.33
N VAL A 81 0.54 -0.80 8.21
CA VAL A 81 1.46 -1.94 8.18
C VAL A 81 2.62 -1.73 7.23
N ASP A 82 3.81 -2.16 7.63
CA ASP A 82 5.02 -2.13 6.81
C ASP A 82 5.91 -3.33 7.14
N ILE A 83 6.77 -3.71 6.20
CA ILE A 83 7.71 -4.83 6.36
C ILE A 83 8.96 -4.43 7.15
N ASP A 84 9.27 -3.13 7.21
CA ASP A 84 10.49 -2.63 7.85
C ASP A 84 10.23 -2.21 9.32
N PRO A 85 10.78 -2.93 10.31
CA PRO A 85 10.57 -2.59 11.72
C PRO A 85 11.20 -1.25 12.12
N VAL A 86 12.20 -0.75 11.38
CA VAL A 86 12.77 0.58 11.64
C VAL A 86 11.78 1.67 11.25
N LEU A 87 11.09 1.50 10.11
CA LEU A 87 10.09 2.45 9.65
C LEU A 87 8.86 2.44 10.56
N ILE A 88 8.44 1.26 11.00
CA ILE A 88 7.34 1.13 11.98
C ILE A 88 7.67 1.82 13.30
N ARG A 89 8.87 1.63 13.86
CA ARG A 89 9.26 2.36 15.08
C ARG A 89 9.19 3.88 14.89
N ARG A 90 9.62 4.40 13.74
CA ARG A 90 9.52 5.84 13.44
C ARG A 90 8.09 6.31 13.28
N ALA A 91 7.23 5.49 12.66
CA ALA A 91 5.80 5.77 12.56
C ALA A 91 5.16 5.82 13.95
N GLU A 92 5.53 4.92 14.87
CA GLU A 92 5.07 4.93 16.26
C GLU A 92 5.58 6.16 17.03
N GLU A 93 6.87 6.50 16.92
CA GLU A 93 7.49 7.66 17.58
C GLU A 93 6.87 9.00 17.16
N THR A 94 6.41 9.10 15.90
CA THR A 94 5.80 10.32 15.36
C THR A 94 4.27 10.33 15.42
N ASN A 95 3.65 9.21 15.84
CA ASN A 95 2.20 9.08 15.93
C ASN A 95 1.64 10.01 17.01
N LYS A 96 0.62 10.79 16.64
CA LYS A 96 -0.07 11.73 17.54
C LYS A 96 -1.51 11.33 17.83
N SER A 97 -1.95 10.15 17.38
CA SER A 97 -3.33 9.70 17.57
C SER A 97 -3.43 8.25 18.05
N ASP A 98 -4.19 8.05 19.12
CA ASP A 98 -4.52 6.72 19.64
C ASP A 98 -5.38 5.87 18.68
N ASN A 99 -5.99 6.52 17.69
CA ASN A 99 -6.78 5.86 16.66
C ASN A 99 -5.94 5.36 15.47
N ILE A 100 -4.62 5.57 15.50
CA ILE A 100 -3.70 5.02 14.51
C ILE A 100 -2.83 3.99 15.21
N SER A 101 -2.77 2.77 14.66
CA SER A 101 -1.89 1.70 15.13
C SER A 101 -0.95 1.31 14.02
N PHE A 102 0.32 1.06 14.36
CA PHE A 102 1.31 0.57 13.39
C PHE A 102 1.76 -0.84 13.75
N ARG A 103 1.95 -1.71 12.74
CA ARG A 103 2.45 -3.08 12.94
C ARG A 103 3.46 -3.47 11.87
N CYS A 104 4.55 -4.09 12.31
CA CYS A 104 5.55 -4.66 11.41
C CYS A 104 5.09 -6.04 10.91
N ILE A 105 4.73 -6.15 9.63
CA ILE A 105 4.37 -7.42 8.99
C ILE A 105 4.89 -7.50 7.55
N ASN A 106 5.25 -8.71 7.11
CA ASN A 106 5.33 -8.99 5.69
C ASN A 106 3.94 -9.39 5.21
N PHE A 107 3.22 -8.49 4.54
CA PHE A 107 1.86 -8.79 4.08
C PHE A 107 1.78 -10.02 3.16
N MET A 108 2.86 -10.37 2.45
CA MET A 108 2.88 -11.56 1.59
C MET A 108 3.09 -12.88 2.35
N ASP A 109 3.54 -12.82 3.61
CA ASP A 109 3.63 -13.98 4.48
C ASP A 109 2.25 -14.27 5.10
N GLN A 110 1.69 -15.44 4.77
CA GLN A 110 0.33 -15.80 5.16
C GLN A 110 0.14 -15.85 6.68
N ASN A 111 1.10 -16.42 7.41
CA ASN A 111 0.97 -16.60 8.86
C ASN A 111 0.94 -15.26 9.60
N SER A 112 1.86 -14.35 9.28
CA SER A 112 1.89 -13.01 9.88
C SER A 112 0.71 -12.15 9.43
N ARG A 113 0.31 -12.21 8.15
CA ARG A 113 -0.88 -11.53 7.64
C ARG A 113 -2.12 -11.99 8.37
N GLU A 114 -2.41 -13.29 8.38
CA GLU A 114 -3.61 -13.83 8.99
C GLU A 114 -3.68 -13.50 10.48
N LYS A 115 -2.58 -13.68 11.22
CA LYS A 115 -2.54 -13.38 12.64
C LYS A 115 -2.91 -11.92 12.92
N ILE A 116 -2.16 -10.98 12.34
CA ILE A 116 -2.30 -9.55 12.68
C ILE A 116 -3.60 -8.95 12.11
N ILE A 117 -3.97 -9.32 10.88
CA ILE A 117 -5.18 -8.79 10.25
C ILE A 117 -6.44 -9.35 10.92
N LYS A 118 -6.52 -10.67 11.17
CA LYS A 118 -7.68 -11.27 11.82
C LYS A 118 -7.82 -10.77 13.26
N GLU A 119 -6.73 -10.70 14.03
CA GLU A 119 -6.76 -10.15 15.40
C GLU A 119 -7.29 -8.70 15.40
N TYR A 120 -6.84 -7.85 14.46
CA TYR A 120 -7.30 -6.48 14.37
C TYR A 120 -8.79 -6.39 14.00
N LEU A 121 -9.26 -7.14 13.00
CA LEU A 121 -10.67 -7.18 12.60
C LEU A 121 -11.58 -7.69 13.73
N ILE A 122 -11.19 -8.77 14.42
CA ILE A 122 -11.92 -9.32 15.57
C ILE A 122 -12.03 -8.29 16.70
N SER A 123 -10.92 -7.61 17.05
CA SER A 123 -10.95 -6.59 18.10
C SER A 123 -11.87 -5.39 17.77
N ASN A 124 -12.10 -5.15 16.48
CA ASN A 124 -13.01 -4.11 15.99
C ASN A 124 -14.42 -4.63 15.67
N LYS A 125 -14.70 -5.94 15.87
CA LYS A 125 -15.99 -6.60 15.56
C LYS A 125 -16.38 -6.43 14.09
N LEU A 126 -15.42 -6.60 13.19
CA LEU A 126 -15.59 -6.50 11.75
C LEU A 126 -15.15 -7.78 11.05
N ASP A 127 -15.80 -8.11 9.95
CA ASP A 127 -15.38 -9.20 9.06
C ASP A 127 -14.42 -8.73 7.96
N SER A 128 -14.44 -7.42 7.66
CA SER A 128 -13.56 -6.77 6.68
C SER A 128 -13.34 -5.30 7.04
N PHE A 129 -12.30 -4.68 6.47
CA PHE A 129 -12.07 -3.24 6.63
C PHE A 129 -13.06 -2.45 5.77
N ASN A 130 -13.51 -1.31 6.28
CA ASN A 130 -14.34 -0.39 5.49
C ASN A 130 -13.55 0.18 4.29
N VAL A 131 -12.24 0.35 4.46
CA VAL A 131 -11.34 0.74 3.37
C VAL A 131 -9.94 0.15 3.53
N VAL A 132 -9.38 -0.35 2.45
CA VAL A 132 -7.97 -0.75 2.34
C VAL A 132 -7.27 0.19 1.37
N PHE A 133 -6.15 0.75 1.79
CA PHE A 133 -5.29 1.63 1.01
C PHE A 133 -4.02 0.88 0.57
N CYS A 134 -3.72 0.97 -0.73
CA CYS A 134 -2.56 0.39 -1.38
C CYS A 134 -1.83 1.46 -2.20
N PHE A 135 -1.20 2.41 -1.52
CA PHE A 135 -0.49 3.51 -2.17
C PHE A 135 0.94 3.12 -2.54
N SER A 136 1.25 3.05 -3.84
CA SER A 136 2.61 2.82 -4.32
C SER A 136 3.30 1.58 -3.70
N ILE A 137 2.56 0.50 -3.52
CA ILE A 137 3.08 -0.77 -3.00
C ILE A 137 3.10 -1.90 -4.04
N THR A 138 2.24 -1.84 -5.06
CA THR A 138 2.01 -2.95 -6.01
C THR A 138 3.26 -3.34 -6.79
N MET A 139 4.10 -2.38 -7.19
CA MET A 139 5.37 -2.66 -7.86
C MET A 139 6.34 -3.43 -6.98
N TRP A 140 6.45 -3.08 -5.71
CA TRP A 140 7.37 -3.75 -4.79
C TRP A 140 6.91 -5.17 -4.51
N ILE A 141 5.61 -5.39 -4.35
CA ILE A 141 5.03 -6.73 -4.28
C ILE A 141 5.35 -7.51 -5.55
N HIS A 142 5.10 -6.93 -6.72
CA HIS A 142 5.27 -7.57 -8.01
C HIS A 142 6.74 -7.93 -8.30
N LEU A 143 7.68 -7.01 -8.05
CA LEU A 143 9.11 -7.23 -8.27
C LEU A 143 9.69 -8.34 -7.37
N ASN A 144 9.18 -8.49 -6.15
CA ASN A 144 9.67 -9.47 -5.19
C ASN A 144 8.98 -10.83 -5.28
N ASN A 145 7.72 -10.88 -5.75
CA ASN A 145 6.89 -12.09 -5.68
C ASN A 145 6.34 -12.54 -7.06
N GLY A 146 6.68 -11.83 -8.15
CA GLY A 146 6.25 -12.17 -9.51
C GLY A 146 4.78 -11.91 -9.79
N ASP A 147 4.32 -12.28 -10.99
CA ASP A 147 2.92 -12.10 -11.40
C ASP A 147 1.95 -12.82 -10.45
N LEU A 148 2.32 -14.03 -10.01
CA LEU A 148 1.54 -14.80 -9.04
C LEU A 148 1.42 -14.05 -7.71
N GLY A 149 2.52 -13.51 -7.19
CA GLY A 149 2.50 -12.73 -5.95
C GLY A 149 1.67 -11.45 -6.05
N LEU A 150 1.71 -10.76 -7.19
CA LEU A 150 0.82 -9.61 -7.43
C LEU A 150 -0.65 -10.04 -7.42
N LYS A 151 -1.01 -11.11 -8.12
CA LYS A 151 -2.39 -11.63 -8.15
C LYS A 151 -2.86 -12.09 -6.77
N THR A 152 -2.02 -12.81 -6.03
CA THR A 152 -2.29 -13.20 -4.63
C THR A 152 -2.53 -11.97 -3.78
N PHE A 153 -1.65 -10.97 -3.84
CA PHE A 153 -1.83 -9.72 -3.11
C PHE A 153 -3.17 -9.04 -3.41
N LEU A 154 -3.53 -8.90 -4.69
CA LEU A 154 -4.80 -8.29 -5.11
C LEU A 154 -6.02 -9.06 -4.59
N LYS A 155 -5.96 -10.40 -4.59
CA LYS A 155 -7.01 -11.27 -4.05
C LYS A 155 -7.16 -11.13 -2.53
N GLU A 156 -6.04 -11.01 -1.82
CA GLU A 156 -6.05 -10.83 -0.35
C GLU A 156 -6.58 -9.45 0.05
N VAL A 157 -6.13 -8.37 -0.60
CA VAL A 157 -6.60 -7.02 -0.26
C VAL A 157 -8.05 -6.81 -0.66
N SER A 158 -8.51 -7.43 -1.76
CA SER A 158 -9.91 -7.35 -2.14
C SER A 158 -10.80 -8.09 -1.14
N SER A 159 -10.42 -9.30 -0.70
CA SER A 159 -11.19 -10.15 0.24
C SER A 159 -11.43 -9.50 1.60
N ILE A 160 -10.50 -8.67 2.07
CA ILE A 160 -10.59 -7.99 3.38
C ILE A 160 -11.09 -6.55 3.28
N SER A 161 -11.68 -6.13 2.15
CA SER A 161 -12.10 -4.74 1.91
C SER A 161 -13.55 -4.60 1.45
N GLU A 162 -14.28 -3.62 2.00
CA GLU A 162 -15.50 -3.07 1.39
C GLU A 162 -15.14 -2.08 0.26
N ILE A 163 -14.15 -1.21 0.49
CA ILE A 163 -13.59 -0.28 -0.49
C ILE A 163 -12.08 -0.54 -0.61
N LEU A 164 -11.60 -0.67 -1.84
CA LEU A 164 -10.17 -0.78 -2.14
C LEU A 164 -9.70 0.45 -2.91
N ILE A 165 -8.71 1.17 -2.37
CA ILE A 165 -8.07 2.31 -3.04
C ILE A 165 -6.63 1.93 -3.36
N ILE A 166 -6.30 1.88 -4.64
CA ILE A 166 -4.99 1.42 -5.13
C ILE A 166 -4.34 2.46 -6.04
N GLU A 167 -3.07 2.78 -5.75
CA GLU A 167 -2.22 3.64 -6.59
C GLU A 167 -1.16 2.76 -7.28
N PRO A 168 -1.49 2.13 -8.42
CA PRO A 168 -0.53 1.28 -9.12
C PRO A 168 0.62 2.11 -9.68
N GLN A 169 1.84 1.58 -9.58
CA GLN A 169 3.02 2.20 -10.16
C GLN A 169 3.16 1.80 -11.64
N PRO A 170 3.33 2.77 -12.57
CA PRO A 170 3.49 2.46 -13.98
C PRO A 170 4.84 1.77 -14.25
N TRP A 171 4.93 1.06 -15.37
CA TRP A 171 6.12 0.28 -15.74
C TRP A 171 7.44 1.09 -15.81
N LYS A 172 7.36 2.41 -16.04
CA LYS A 172 8.53 3.31 -15.95
C LYS A 172 9.18 3.29 -14.56
N CYS A 173 8.40 3.14 -13.50
CA CYS A 173 8.90 3.02 -12.13
C CYS A 173 9.67 1.71 -11.93
N TYR A 174 9.19 0.59 -12.50
CA TYR A 174 9.88 -0.70 -12.47
C TYR A 174 11.29 -0.55 -13.07
N LYS A 175 11.37 -0.04 -14.30
CA LYS A 175 12.67 0.18 -14.99
C LYS A 175 13.62 1.05 -14.17
N THR A 176 13.09 2.04 -13.45
CA THR A 176 13.89 2.93 -12.59
C THR A 176 14.43 2.18 -11.37
N ALA A 177 13.60 1.40 -10.67
CA ALA A 177 14.01 0.57 -9.55
C ALA A 177 15.06 -0.47 -9.96
N ILE A 178 14.84 -1.19 -11.07
CA ILE A 178 15.80 -2.16 -11.62
C ILE A 178 17.15 -1.50 -11.92
N ARG A 179 17.14 -0.33 -12.56
CA ARG A 179 18.38 0.39 -12.89
C ARG A 179 19.17 0.78 -11.64
N ARG A 180 18.50 1.22 -10.57
CA ARG A 180 19.15 1.59 -9.30
C ARG A 180 19.78 0.36 -8.64
N MET A 181 19.06 -0.76 -8.58
CA MET A 181 19.59 -2.01 -8.01
C MET A 181 20.77 -2.55 -8.82
N LYS A 182 20.67 -2.58 -10.16
CA LYS A 182 21.73 -3.07 -11.05
C LYS A 182 23.03 -2.29 -10.88
N LYS A 183 22.97 -0.97 -10.70
CA LYS A 183 24.16 -0.12 -10.43
C LYS A 183 24.90 -0.51 -9.14
N CYS A 184 24.21 -1.15 -8.20
CA CYS A 184 24.78 -1.61 -6.94
C CYS A 184 25.12 -3.10 -6.96
N ASN A 185 25.06 -3.78 -8.12
CA ASN A 185 25.22 -5.24 -8.28
C ASN A 185 24.13 -6.08 -7.58
N PHE A 186 22.93 -5.53 -7.40
CA PHE A 186 21.77 -6.26 -6.90
C PHE A 186 20.69 -6.37 -7.99
N TYR A 187 19.88 -7.42 -7.90
CA TYR A 187 18.89 -7.76 -8.92
C TYR A 187 17.59 -8.24 -8.28
N PHE A 188 16.48 -8.03 -8.98
CA PHE A 188 15.21 -8.67 -8.66
C PHE A 188 15.13 -10.00 -9.43
N PRO A 189 15.20 -11.17 -8.76
CA PRO A 189 15.33 -12.46 -9.44
C PRO A 189 14.17 -12.79 -10.39
N LEU A 190 12.98 -12.24 -10.11
CA LEU A 190 11.76 -12.49 -10.88
C LEU A 190 11.52 -11.48 -12.00
N PHE A 191 12.29 -10.38 -12.07
CA PHE A 191 12.01 -9.30 -13.03
C PHE A 191 12.04 -9.78 -14.49
N SER A 192 12.97 -10.66 -14.84
CA SER A 192 13.04 -11.23 -16.20
C SER A 192 11.88 -12.16 -16.52
N LYS A 193 11.23 -12.74 -15.49
CA LYS A 193 10.14 -13.71 -15.60
C LYS A 193 8.75 -13.07 -15.66
N LEU A 194 8.62 -11.78 -15.33
CA LEU A 194 7.33 -11.08 -15.32
C LEU A 194 6.68 -11.11 -16.70
N GLN A 195 5.39 -11.44 -16.74
CA GLN A 195 4.53 -11.38 -17.92
C GLN A 195 3.70 -10.09 -17.92
N ILE A 196 3.26 -9.63 -16.74
CA ILE A 196 2.57 -8.35 -16.59
C ILE A 196 3.63 -7.23 -16.63
N ARG A 197 3.58 -6.38 -17.65
CA ARG A 197 4.65 -5.38 -17.92
C ARG A 197 4.12 -3.99 -18.19
N GLU A 198 4.18 -3.53 -19.43
CA GLU A 198 3.78 -2.18 -19.85
C GLU A 198 2.32 -1.88 -19.52
N ASN A 199 1.46 -2.91 -19.51
CA ASN A 199 0.04 -2.87 -19.20
C ASN A 199 -0.29 -3.15 -17.72
N VAL A 200 0.66 -3.04 -16.79
CA VAL A 200 0.45 -3.42 -15.38
C VAL A 200 -0.75 -2.74 -14.71
N GLU A 201 -1.01 -1.47 -15.03
CA GLU A 201 -2.17 -0.75 -14.48
C GLU A 201 -3.49 -1.37 -14.97
N GLN A 202 -3.57 -1.72 -16.26
CA GLN A 202 -4.73 -2.35 -16.87
C GLN A 202 -4.93 -3.79 -16.36
N GLU A 203 -3.85 -4.54 -16.16
CA GLU A 203 -3.94 -5.92 -15.65
C GLU A 203 -4.37 -5.95 -14.17
N ILE A 204 -3.91 -5.01 -13.35
CA ILE A 204 -4.40 -4.84 -11.97
C ILE A 204 -5.91 -4.55 -11.98
N GLU A 205 -6.36 -3.61 -12.81
CA GLU A 205 -7.76 -3.25 -12.93
C GLU A 205 -8.63 -4.43 -13.40
N LYS A 206 -8.23 -5.12 -14.47
CA LYS A 206 -8.92 -6.30 -14.98
C LYS A 206 -9.01 -7.39 -13.92
N PHE A 207 -7.90 -7.70 -13.24
CA PHE A 207 -7.87 -8.74 -12.22
C PHE A 207 -8.83 -8.40 -11.07
N LEU A 208 -8.81 -7.17 -10.57
CA LEU A 208 -9.73 -6.75 -9.52
C LEU A 208 -11.20 -6.81 -9.97
N THR A 209 -11.48 -6.43 -11.22
CA THR A 209 -12.85 -6.42 -11.76
C THR A 209 -13.39 -7.81 -12.03
N PHE A 210 -12.62 -8.65 -12.72
CA PHE A 210 -13.12 -9.93 -13.24
C PHE A 210 -12.81 -11.12 -12.34
N GLU A 211 -11.70 -11.11 -11.60
CA GLU A 211 -11.26 -12.24 -10.78
C GLU A 211 -11.57 -12.04 -9.29
N CYS A 212 -11.71 -10.78 -8.85
CA CYS A 212 -12.02 -10.44 -7.45
C CYS A 212 -13.45 -9.90 -7.25
N ASP A 213 -14.24 -9.79 -8.33
CA ASP A 213 -15.62 -9.27 -8.32
C ASP A 213 -15.75 -7.88 -7.67
N MET A 214 -14.75 -7.02 -7.87
CA MET A 214 -14.75 -5.66 -7.34
C MET A 214 -15.24 -4.67 -8.41
N LYS A 215 -16.26 -3.87 -8.10
CA LYS A 215 -16.75 -2.84 -9.02
C LYS A 215 -15.88 -1.59 -8.97
N LYS A 216 -15.26 -1.20 -10.10
CA LYS A 216 -14.58 0.10 -10.22
C LYS A 216 -15.61 1.23 -10.11
N ILE A 217 -15.41 2.15 -9.16
CA ILE A 217 -16.32 3.28 -8.92
C ILE A 217 -15.69 4.65 -9.21
N VAL A 218 -14.37 4.79 -9.07
CA VAL A 218 -13.65 6.03 -9.37
C VAL A 218 -12.30 5.72 -10.00
N GLU A 219 -11.91 6.52 -10.98
CA GLU A 219 -10.56 6.63 -11.49
C GLU A 219 -10.18 8.11 -11.51
N THR A 220 -9.04 8.47 -10.92
CA THR A 220 -8.60 9.87 -10.86
C THR A 220 -7.77 10.23 -12.09
N ASN A 221 -7.70 11.53 -12.39
CA ASN A 221 -6.66 12.03 -13.29
C ASN A 221 -5.27 11.67 -12.78
N ARG A 222 -4.30 11.63 -13.70
CA ARG A 222 -2.89 11.41 -13.34
C ARG A 222 -2.31 12.64 -12.63
N THR A 223 -1.48 12.40 -11.62
CA THR A 223 -0.63 13.41 -11.00
C THR A 223 0.51 13.82 -11.92
N LYS A 224 1.26 14.86 -11.51
CA LYS A 224 2.48 15.34 -12.19
C LYS A 224 3.57 14.25 -12.32
N TRP A 225 3.51 13.20 -11.50
CA TRP A 225 4.42 12.05 -11.54
C TRP A 225 3.75 10.79 -12.14
N GLU A 226 2.73 10.99 -12.96
CA GLU A 226 2.05 9.98 -13.78
C GLU A 226 1.33 8.89 -12.98
N ARG A 227 0.79 9.23 -11.79
CA ARG A 227 0.03 8.27 -10.96
C ARG A 227 -1.43 8.61 -10.89
N LYS A 228 -2.26 7.57 -10.89
CA LYS A 228 -3.71 7.66 -10.69
C LYS A 228 -4.13 6.77 -9.54
N LEU A 229 -5.26 7.10 -8.93
CA LEU A 229 -5.95 6.21 -8.01
C LEU A 229 -7.04 5.48 -8.77
N LEU A 230 -7.13 4.18 -8.51
CA LEU A 230 -8.28 3.37 -8.85
C LEU A 230 -9.02 3.04 -7.55
N VAL A 231 -10.33 3.26 -7.54
CA VAL A 231 -11.18 2.98 -6.39
C VAL A 231 -12.20 1.93 -6.79
N PHE A 232 -12.24 0.87 -6.00
CA PHE A 232 -13.16 -0.23 -6.17
C PHE A 232 -14.02 -0.40 -4.92
N ARG A 233 -15.20 -0.97 -5.11
CA ARG A 233 -16.12 -1.36 -4.04
C ARG A 233 -16.64 -2.77 -4.30
N ARG A 234 -16.75 -3.54 -3.22
CA ARG A 234 -17.40 -4.85 -3.21
C ARG A 234 -18.92 -4.70 -3.34
#